data_AF-A0A519VXR8-F1
#
_entry.id   AF-A0A519VXR8-F1
#
_cell.length_a   1.000
_cell.length_b   1.000
_cell.length_c   1.000
_cell.angle_alpha   90.00
_cell.angle_beta   90.00
_cell.angle_gamma   90.00
#
_symmetry.space_group_name_H-M   'P 1'
#
loop_
_entity.id
_entity.type
_entity.pdbx_description
1 polymer ?
#
loop_
_entity_poly.entity_id
_entity_poly.type
_entity_poly.pdbx_seq_one_letter_code
_entity_poly.pdbx_strand_id
1 'polypeptide(L)'
;MKFAFSLKNKLKIAFLLFCIMCCTLLIRFLEDKSVNKINESFISMYNDRLVPATDLYFVAENLYHKNTILQDALVNNESQSLNSQLQIKKHNQKIDSVINKYELTLLVKQEKAFLKDLKIALNIQGQLESKML
;
A
#
# COMPACT_ATOMS: atom_id res chain seq x y z
N MET A 1 5.99 -65.36 -33.46
CA MET A 1 6.92 -64.33 -32.92
C MET A 1 6.99 -63.00 -33.72
N LYS A 2 6.01 -62.61 -34.56
CA LYS A 2 6.07 -61.34 -35.33
C LYS A 2 5.23 -60.18 -34.76
N PHE A 3 4.32 -60.44 -33.83
CA PHE A 3 3.44 -59.42 -33.23
C PHE A 3 4.12 -58.54 -32.16
N ALA A 4 5.04 -59.10 -31.38
CA ALA A 4 5.73 -58.37 -30.31
C ALA A 4 6.67 -57.27 -30.82
N PHE A 5 7.20 -57.41 -32.04
CA PHE A 5 8.10 -56.41 -32.65
C PHE A 5 7.33 -55.23 -33.27
N SER A 6 6.16 -55.47 -33.85
CA SER A 6 5.28 -54.41 -34.38
C SER A 6 4.69 -53.54 -33.27
N LEU A 7 4.39 -54.15 -32.10
CA LEU A 7 3.90 -53.43 -30.91
C LEU A 7 4.95 -52.47 -30.33
N LYS A 8 6.25 -52.82 -30.35
CA LYS A 8 7.34 -51.98 -29.82
C LYS A 8 7.44 -50.63 -30.54
N ASN A 9 7.27 -50.60 -31.86
CA ASN A 9 7.30 -49.33 -32.60
C ASN A 9 6.03 -48.51 -32.37
N LYS A 10 4.85 -49.14 -32.32
CA LYS A 10 3.58 -48.45 -32.03
C LYS A 10 3.55 -47.84 -30.62
N LEU A 11 4.12 -48.53 -29.64
CA LEU A 11 4.27 -48.02 -28.27
C LEU A 11 5.23 -46.83 -28.18
N LYS A 12 6.34 -46.83 -28.92
CA LYS A 12 7.25 -45.67 -28.96
C LYS A 12 6.56 -44.41 -29.48
N ILE A 13 5.72 -44.56 -30.51
CA ILE A 13 4.98 -43.45 -31.12
C ILE A 13 3.88 -42.95 -30.17
N ALA A 14 3.15 -43.86 -29.53
CA ALA A 14 2.16 -43.50 -28.51
C ALA A 14 2.79 -42.80 -27.30
N PHE A 15 3.97 -43.25 -26.86
CA PHE A 15 4.72 -42.64 -25.76
C PHE A 15 5.21 -41.23 -26.13
N LEU A 16 5.69 -41.04 -27.37
CA LEU A 16 6.10 -39.72 -27.85
C LEU A 16 4.91 -38.73 -27.89
N LEU A 17 3.75 -39.16 -28.39
CA LEU A 17 2.53 -38.35 -28.36
C LEU A 17 2.06 -38.04 -26.93
N PHE A 18 2.13 -39.02 -26.02
CA PHE A 18 1.80 -38.82 -24.62
C PHE A 18 2.74 -37.80 -23.95
N CYS A 19 4.04 -37.87 -24.24
CA CYS A 19 5.02 -36.89 -23.77
C CYS A 19 4.68 -35.48 -24.26
N ILE A 20 4.35 -35.31 -25.54
CA ILE A 20 3.96 -34.01 -26.11
C ILE A 20 2.72 -33.47 -25.38
N MET A 21 1.71 -34.32 -25.15
CA MET A 21 0.49 -33.92 -24.42
C MET A 21 0.78 -33.56 -22.96
N CYS A 22 1.68 -34.29 -22.30
CA CYS A 22 2.09 -33.99 -20.93
C CYS A 22 2.85 -32.66 -20.86
N CYS A 23 3.75 -32.39 -21.81
CA CYS A 23 4.45 -31.12 -21.94
C CYS A 23 3.48 -29.95 -22.14
N THR A 24 2.46 -30.07 -23.00
CA THR A 24 1.49 -28.98 -23.23
C THR A 24 0.61 -28.71 -22.01
N LEU A 25 0.23 -29.74 -21.25
CA LEU A 25 -0.49 -29.58 -19.98
C LEU A 25 0.37 -28.92 -18.91
N LEU A 26 1.65 -29.30 -18.81
CA LEU A 26 2.59 -28.68 -17.86
C LEU A 26 2.83 -27.20 -18.20
N ILE A 27 2.97 -26.86 -19.48
CA ILE A 27 3.11 -25.47 -19.95
C ILE A 27 1.87 -24.66 -19.54
N ARG A 28 0.66 -25.15 -19.84
CA ARG A 28 -0.59 -24.49 -19.44
C ARG A 28 -0.69 -24.32 -17.93
N PHE A 29 -0.33 -25.34 -17.16
CA PHE A 29 -0.35 -25.29 -15.70
C PHE A 29 0.67 -24.29 -15.12
N LEU A 30 1.87 -24.23 -15.70
CA LEU A 30 2.90 -23.24 -15.34
C LEU A 30 2.47 -21.83 -15.70
N GLU A 31 1.82 -21.65 -16.84
CA GLU A 31 1.27 -20.39 -17.32
C GLU A 31 0.13 -19.92 -16.40
N ASP A 32 -0.84 -20.77 -16.09
CA ASP A 32 -1.93 -20.47 -15.14
C ASP A 32 -1.38 -20.08 -13.75
N LYS A 33 -0.35 -20.78 -13.27
CA LYS A 33 0.30 -20.44 -11.99
C LYS A 33 1.09 -19.13 -12.06
N SER A 34 1.71 -18.83 -13.21
CA SER A 34 2.48 -17.60 -13.43
C SER A 34 1.54 -16.39 -13.57
N VAL A 35 0.46 -16.52 -14.32
CA VAL A 35 -0.56 -15.48 -14.53
C VAL A 35 -1.28 -15.14 -13.22
N ASN A 36 -1.64 -16.15 -12.42
CA ASN A 36 -2.23 -15.92 -11.09
C ASN A 36 -1.26 -15.20 -10.14
N LYS A 37 0.04 -15.49 -10.21
CA LYS A 37 1.08 -14.79 -9.42
C LYS A 37 1.24 -13.31 -9.81
N ILE A 38 1.06 -13.00 -11.09
CA ILE A 38 1.15 -11.63 -11.60
C ILE A 38 -0.03 -10.79 -11.09
N ASN A 39 -1.25 -11.33 -11.16
CA ASN A 39 -2.45 -10.64 -10.67
C ASN A 39 -2.35 -10.32 -9.16
N GLU A 40 -1.92 -11.30 -8.36
CA GLU A 40 -1.66 -11.11 -6.92
C GLU A 40 -0.58 -10.05 -6.65
N SER A 41 0.49 -10.02 -7.46
CA SER A 41 1.56 -9.02 -7.31
C SER A 41 1.11 -7.60 -7.64
N PHE A 42 0.20 -7.42 -8.61
CA PHE A 42 -0.37 -6.11 -8.93
C PHE A 42 -1.36 -5.63 -7.88
N ILE A 43 -2.23 -6.52 -7.38
CA ILE A 43 -3.18 -6.19 -6.30
C ILE A 43 -2.42 -5.85 -5.01
N SER A 44 -1.37 -6.62 -4.67
CA SER A 44 -0.47 -6.33 -3.55
C SER A 44 0.24 -4.99 -3.73
N MET A 45 0.80 -4.69 -4.91
CA MET A 45 1.45 -3.39 -5.17
C MET A 45 0.47 -2.20 -5.09
N TYR A 46 -0.76 -2.37 -5.58
CA TYR A 46 -1.78 -1.33 -5.52
C TYR A 46 -2.18 -1.03 -4.06
N ASN A 47 -2.44 -2.08 -3.28
CA ASN A 47 -2.81 -1.96 -1.86
C ASN A 47 -1.63 -1.47 -0.99
N ASP A 48 -0.39 -1.84 -1.33
CA ASP A 48 0.80 -1.46 -0.55
C ASP A 48 1.40 -0.10 -0.94
N ARG A 49 1.11 0.46 -2.13
CA ARG A 49 1.75 1.73 -2.57
C ARG A 49 0.80 2.86 -2.91
N LEU A 50 -0.37 2.58 -3.50
CA LEU A 50 -1.28 3.65 -3.94
C LEU A 50 -2.13 4.19 -2.79
N VAL A 51 -2.66 3.30 -1.96
CA VAL A 51 -3.45 3.66 -0.77
C VAL A 51 -2.59 4.41 0.26
N PRO A 52 -1.37 3.94 0.61
CA PRO A 52 -0.57 4.61 1.62
C PRO A 52 -0.01 5.97 1.13
N ALA A 53 0.28 6.12 -0.17
CA ALA A 53 0.66 7.41 -0.75
C ALA A 53 -0.48 8.44 -0.69
N THR A 54 -1.71 8.00 -0.91
CA THR A 54 -2.90 8.86 -0.81
C THR A 54 -3.17 9.27 0.64
N ASP A 55 -3.02 8.34 1.59
CA ASP A 55 -3.14 8.62 3.01
C ASP A 55 -2.10 9.67 3.47
N LEU A 56 -0.83 9.54 3.03
CA LEU A 56 0.20 10.54 3.30
C LEU A 56 -0.09 11.91 2.65
N TYR A 57 -0.66 11.92 1.45
CA TYR A 57 -1.11 13.16 0.80
C TYR A 57 -2.19 13.86 1.64
N PHE A 58 -3.19 13.13 2.15
CA PHE A 58 -4.20 13.69 3.04
C PHE A 58 -3.60 14.26 4.33
N VAL A 59 -2.58 13.62 4.89
CA VAL A 59 -1.85 14.19 6.04
C VAL A 59 -1.20 15.52 5.67
N ALA A 60 -0.49 15.58 4.54
CA ALA A 60 0.16 16.80 4.07
C ALA A 60 -0.84 17.94 3.80
N GLU A 61 -1.99 17.65 3.18
CA GLU A 61 -3.06 18.61 2.94
C GLU A 61 -3.63 19.18 4.25
N ASN A 62 -3.91 18.32 5.23
CA ASN A 62 -4.41 18.78 6.53
C ASN A 62 -3.35 19.62 7.28
N LEU A 63 -2.06 19.31 7.15
CA LEU A 63 -0.97 20.13 7.69
C LEU A 63 -0.89 21.49 7.01
N TYR A 64 -1.06 21.54 5.69
CA TYR A 64 -1.10 22.79 4.95
C TYR A 64 -2.24 23.70 5.44
N HIS A 65 -3.46 23.16 5.56
CA HIS A 65 -4.59 23.91 6.09
C HIS A 65 -4.38 24.40 7.52
N LYS A 66 -3.78 23.58 8.40
CA LYS A 66 -3.40 24.02 9.74
C LYS A 66 -2.44 25.20 9.72
N ASN A 67 -1.43 25.18 8.86
CA ASN A 67 -0.47 26.28 8.73
C ASN A 67 -1.14 27.57 8.24
N THR A 68 -2.10 27.47 7.31
CA THR A 68 -2.89 28.64 6.89
C THR A 68 -3.70 29.22 8.05
N ILE A 69 -4.41 28.36 8.81
CA ILE A 69 -5.20 28.80 9.98
C ILE A 69 -4.32 29.46 11.04
N LEU A 70 -3.12 28.91 11.29
CA LEU A 70 -2.14 29.49 12.21
C LEU A 70 -1.66 30.86 11.74
N GLN A 71 -1.31 31.01 10.46
CA GLN A 71 -0.91 32.31 9.90
C GLN A 71 -2.03 33.34 10.03
N ASP A 72 -3.25 32.96 9.66
CA ASP A 72 -4.41 33.85 9.76
C ASP A 72 -4.69 34.26 11.23
N ALA A 73 -4.52 33.33 12.17
CA ALA A 73 -4.69 33.62 13.59
C ALA A 73 -3.62 34.58 14.16
N LEU A 74 -2.37 34.46 13.68
CA LEU A 74 -1.26 35.35 14.07
C LEU A 74 -1.41 36.76 13.50
N VAL A 75 -1.98 36.90 12.30
CA VAL A 75 -2.18 38.20 11.63
C VAL A 75 -3.38 38.96 12.21
N ASN A 76 -4.47 38.26 12.56
CA ASN A 76 -5.76 38.88 12.91
C ASN A 76 -5.98 39.13 14.41
N ASN A 77 -4.94 38.96 15.25
CA ASN A 77 -4.88 39.19 16.71
C ASN A 77 -6.22 39.05 17.49
N GLU A 78 -6.35 37.89 18.14
CA GLU A 78 -7.21 37.56 19.29
C GLU A 78 -8.71 37.31 19.07
N SER A 79 -9.39 37.91 18.08
CA SER A 79 -10.86 37.72 17.95
C SER A 79 -11.30 36.34 17.40
N GLN A 80 -10.39 35.55 16.82
CA GLN A 80 -10.69 34.24 16.22
C GLN A 80 -10.00 33.04 16.91
N SER A 81 -9.22 33.25 18.00
CA SER A 81 -8.38 32.20 18.62
C SER A 81 -9.15 30.91 18.92
N LEU A 82 -10.33 30.98 19.54
CA LEU A 82 -11.12 29.79 19.89
C LEU A 82 -11.62 29.01 18.67
N ASN A 83 -12.05 29.70 17.60
CA ASN A 83 -12.52 29.05 16.38
C ASN A 83 -11.34 28.40 15.63
N SER A 84 -10.22 29.12 15.51
CA SER A 84 -8.98 28.60 14.92
C SER A 84 -8.45 27.37 15.68
N GLN A 85 -8.50 27.39 17.02
CA GLN A 85 -8.09 26.25 17.85
C GLN A 85 -9.00 25.02 17.65
N LEU A 86 -10.31 25.21 17.52
CA LEU A 86 -11.25 24.12 17.20
C LEU A 86 -11.01 23.53 15.81
N GLN A 87 -10.74 24.38 14.81
CA GLN A 87 -10.43 23.93 13.46
C GLN A 87 -9.11 23.15 13.41
N ILE A 88 -8.07 23.63 14.09
CA ILE A 88 -6.78 22.94 14.22
C ILE A 88 -6.95 21.58 14.90
N LYS A 89 -7.73 21.50 15.99
CA LYS A 89 -8.06 20.22 16.64
C LYS A 89 -8.76 19.25 15.69
N LYS A 90 -9.69 19.74 14.86
CA LYS A 90 -10.38 18.92 13.85
C LYS A 90 -9.40 18.37 12.81
N HIS A 91 -8.44 19.17 12.36
CA HIS A 91 -7.40 18.71 11.44
C HIS A 91 -6.43 17.71 12.11
N ASN A 92 -6.07 17.91 13.38
CA ASN A 92 -5.27 16.96 14.15
C ASN A 92 -5.97 15.60 14.26
N GLN A 93 -7.26 15.57 14.59
CA GLN A 93 -8.04 14.32 14.63
C GLN A 93 -8.10 13.60 13.28
N LYS A 94 -8.20 14.35 12.17
CA LYS A 94 -8.14 13.76 10.82
C LYS A 94 -6.78 13.15 10.54
N ILE A 95 -5.69 13.86 10.86
CA ILE A 95 -4.32 13.37 10.70
C ILE A 95 -4.10 12.10 11.52
N ASP A 96 -4.51 12.10 12.79
CA ASP A 96 -4.38 10.94 13.68
C ASP A 96 -5.15 9.73 13.14
N SER A 97 -6.37 9.94 12.63
CA SER A 97 -7.17 8.87 12.01
C SER A 97 -6.47 8.25 10.80
N VAL A 98 -5.94 9.09 9.91
CA VAL A 98 -5.23 8.64 8.70
C VAL A 98 -3.92 7.94 9.06
N ILE A 99 -3.17 8.46 10.04
CA ILE A 99 -1.94 7.82 10.52
C ILE A 99 -2.20 6.47 11.17
N ASN A 100 -3.25 6.35 12.00
CA ASN A 100 -3.62 5.07 12.60
C ASN A 100 -3.99 4.04 11.53
N LYS A 101 -4.70 4.47 10.47
CA LYS A 101 -5.00 3.61 9.33
C LYS A 101 -3.73 3.19 8.58
N TYR A 102 -2.81 4.12 8.34
CA TYR A 102 -1.53 3.86 7.68
C TYR A 102 -0.66 2.88 8.50
N GLU A 103 -0.66 2.99 9.83
CA GLU A 103 0.09 2.10 10.73
C GLU A 103 -0.39 0.64 10.69
N LEU A 104 -1.65 0.40 10.32
CA LEU A 104 -2.20 -0.95 10.16
C LEU A 104 -1.83 -1.63 8.83
N THR A 105 -1.19 -0.90 7.91
CA THR A 105 -0.73 -1.45 6.63
C THR A 105 0.57 -2.25 6.78
N LEU A 106 0.94 -3.00 5.74
CA LEU A 106 2.16 -3.82 5.72
C LEU A 106 3.41 -2.96 5.50
N LEU A 107 3.85 -2.28 6.56
CA LEU A 107 5.02 -1.39 6.51
C LEU A 107 6.35 -2.16 6.56
N VAL A 108 7.29 -1.80 5.67
CA VAL A 108 8.68 -2.26 5.75
C VAL A 108 9.43 -1.59 6.91
N LYS A 109 10.59 -2.14 7.31
CA LYS A 109 11.37 -1.62 8.44
C LYS A 109 11.71 -0.13 8.32
N GLN A 110 12.02 0.35 7.12
CA GLN A 110 12.35 1.75 6.86
C GLN A 110 11.12 2.66 7.02
N GLU A 111 9.97 2.25 6.49
CA GLU A 111 8.71 3.00 6.61
C GLU A 111 8.27 3.11 8.07
N LYS A 112 8.45 2.06 8.87
CA LYS A 112 8.18 2.12 10.32
C LYS A 112 9.05 3.15 11.04
N ALA A 113 10.31 3.30 10.62
CA ALA A 113 11.19 4.33 11.18
C ALA A 113 10.71 5.74 10.79
N PHE A 114 10.42 5.97 9.51
CA PHE A 114 9.89 7.26 9.05
C PHE A 114 8.54 7.62 9.68
N LEU A 115 7.64 6.64 9.84
CA LEU A 115 6.36 6.85 10.51
C LEU A 115 6.55 7.26 11.98
N LYS A 116 7.50 6.63 12.68
CA LYS A 116 7.83 6.99 14.05
C LYS A 116 8.34 8.44 14.13
N ASP A 117 9.25 8.82 13.25
CA ASP A 117 9.79 10.18 13.20
C ASP A 117 8.69 11.21 12.88
N LEU A 118 7.79 10.88 11.94
CA LEU A 118 6.61 11.69 11.64
C LEU A 118 5.72 11.89 12.86
N LYS A 119 5.39 10.81 13.61
CA LYS A 119 4.56 10.91 14.82
C LYS A 119 5.22 11.78 15.90
N ILE A 120 6.55 11.69 16.04
CA ILE A 120 7.30 12.57 16.96
C ILE A 120 7.17 14.03 16.53
N ALA A 121 7.40 14.32 15.25
CA ALA A 121 7.29 15.68 14.71
C ALA A 121 5.88 16.26 14.89
N LEU A 122 4.83 15.47 14.63
CA LEU A 122 3.44 15.89 14.80
C LEU A 122 3.09 16.18 16.27
N ASN A 123 3.59 15.38 17.20
CA ASN A 123 3.38 15.62 18.62
C ASN A 123 4.07 16.92 19.08
N ILE A 124 5.32 17.15 18.63
CA ILE A 124 6.03 18.40 18.90
C ILE A 124 5.25 19.59 18.33
N GLN A 125 4.77 19.48 17.08
CA GLN A 125 3.97 20.52 16.45
C GLN A 125 2.68 20.81 17.23
N GLY A 126 1.94 19.78 17.65
CA GLY A 126 0.72 19.95 18.45
C GLY A 126 0.97 20.63 19.79
N GLN A 127 2.10 20.35 20.43
CA GLN A 127 2.51 21.05 21.65
C GLN A 127 2.82 22.53 21.40
N LEU A 128 3.49 22.85 20.28
CA LEU A 128 3.77 24.24 19.90
C LEU A 128 2.47 25.01 19.59
N GLU A 129 1.56 24.40 18.84
CA GLU A 129 0.23 24.95 18.53
C GLU A 129 -0.54 25.32 19.80
N SER A 130 -0.54 24.45 20.81
CA SER A 130 -1.22 24.70 22.08
C SER A 130 -0.62 25.84 22.92
N LYS A 131 0.63 26.24 22.64
CA LYS A 131 1.30 27.37 23.31
C LYS A 131 1.11 28.69 22.58
N MET A 132 0.82 28.64 21.27
CA MET A 132 0.69 29.81 20.40
C MET A 132 -0.75 30.34 20.33
N LEU A 133 -1.76 29.52 20.64
CA LEU A 133 -3.20 29.85 20.56
C LEU A 133 -3.89 29.67 21.91
#